data_AF-A0A1C5YQK5-F1
#
_entry.id   AF-A0A1C5YQK5-F1
#
_cell.length_a   1.000
_cell.length_b   1.000
_cell.length_c   1.000
_cell.angle_alpha   90.00
_cell.angle_beta   90.00
_cell.angle_gamma   90.00
#
_symmetry.space_group_name_H-M   'P 1'
#
loop_
_entity.id
_entity.type
_entity.pdbx_description
1 polymer ?
#
loop_
_entity_poly.entity_id
_entity_poly.type
_entity_poly.pdbx_seq_one_letter_code
_entity_poly.pdbx_strand_id
1 'polypeptide(L)'
;MEDKKILLDNIDKIHTTEMGIDRIKRNLKIDTADVVEYCKNKVLDKNCNIYKQGKNWYCEVENIKITINSYSYTIITAHIVK
;
A
#
# COMPACT_ATOMS: atom_id res chain seq x y z
N MET A 1 6.18 14.46 8.75
CA MET A 1 4.75 14.66 9.12
C MET A 1 3.92 15.13 7.92
N GLU A 2 4.41 16.04 7.08
CA GLU A 2 3.71 16.49 5.85
C GLU A 2 3.47 15.37 4.83
N ASP A 3 4.50 14.56 4.60
CA ASP A 3 4.47 13.51 3.58
C ASP A 3 3.37 12.46 3.79
N LYS A 4 3.19 11.99 5.04
CA LYS A 4 2.10 11.06 5.40
C LYS A 4 0.74 11.63 5.04
N LYS A 5 0.52 12.93 5.29
CA LYS A 5 -0.76 13.59 5.02
C LYS A 5 -1.08 13.60 3.52
N ILE A 6 -0.08 13.80 2.65
CA ILE A 6 -0.27 13.78 1.20
C ILE A 6 -0.82 12.43 0.72
N LEU A 7 -0.25 11.31 1.18
CA LEU A 7 -0.75 9.98 0.80
C LEU A 7 -2.17 9.75 1.31
N LEU A 8 -2.47 10.12 2.55
CA LEU A 8 -3.79 9.93 3.16
C LEU A 8 -4.86 10.79 2.49
N ASP A 9 -4.56 12.06 2.20
CA ASP A 9 -5.47 12.98 1.50
C ASP A 9 -5.75 12.53 0.05
N ASN A 10 -4.93 11.63 -0.50
CA ASN A 10 -5.05 11.08 -1.84
C ASN A 10 -5.31 9.57 -1.84
N ILE A 11 -5.80 9.01 -0.73
CA ILE A 11 -6.04 7.56 -0.57
C ILE A 11 -6.91 6.99 -1.70
N ASP A 12 -7.89 7.76 -2.18
CA ASP A 12 -8.82 7.34 -3.23
C ASP A 12 -8.16 7.13 -4.59
N LYS A 13 -7.00 7.76 -4.82
CA LYS A 13 -6.21 7.59 -6.05
C LYS A 13 -5.46 6.26 -6.08
N ILE A 14 -5.35 5.58 -4.93
CA ILE A 14 -4.66 4.29 -4.85
C ILE A 14 -5.39 3.26 -5.70
N HIS A 15 -4.63 2.66 -6.60
CA HIS A 15 -5.08 1.59 -7.48
C HIS A 15 -3.93 0.62 -7.74
N THR A 16 -4.18 -0.46 -8.46
CA THR A 16 -3.12 -1.33 -8.97
C THR A 16 -3.53 -1.90 -10.32
N THR A 17 -2.62 -2.58 -11.00
CA THR A 17 -2.92 -3.30 -12.24
C THR A 17 -3.41 -4.71 -11.93
N GLU A 18 -4.07 -5.38 -12.87
CA GLU A 18 -4.50 -6.78 -12.70
C GLU A 18 -3.36 -7.70 -12.26
N MET A 19 -2.20 -7.59 -12.92
CA MET A 19 -0.98 -8.32 -12.52
C MET A 19 -0.51 -7.93 -11.10
N GLY A 20 -0.72 -6.67 -10.71
CA GLY A 20 -0.45 -6.19 -9.37
C GLY A 20 -1.34 -6.85 -8.32
N ILE A 21 -2.63 -7.02 -8.61
CA ILE A 21 -3.59 -7.76 -7.76
C ILE A 21 -3.04 -9.16 -7.49
N ASP A 22 -2.73 -9.93 -8.53
CA ASP A 22 -2.26 -11.31 -8.40
C ASP A 22 -0.94 -11.44 -7.64
N ARG A 23 -0.01 -10.49 -7.86
CA ARG A 23 1.24 -10.43 -7.12
C ARG A 23 0.98 -10.18 -5.63
N ILE A 24 0.12 -9.21 -5.31
CA ILE A 24 -0.18 -8.85 -3.92
C ILE A 24 -0.89 -10.00 -3.20
N LYS A 25 -1.90 -10.63 -3.83
CA LYS A 25 -2.58 -11.82 -3.26
C LYS A 25 -1.59 -12.90 -2.87
N ARG A 26 -0.69 -13.26 -3.79
CA ARG A 26 0.35 -14.27 -3.55
C ARG A 26 1.29 -13.89 -2.42
N ASN A 27 1.77 -12.65 -2.42
CA ASN A 27 2.74 -12.18 -1.42
C ASN A 27 2.16 -12.08 -0.01
N LEU A 28 0.88 -11.71 0.11
CA LEU A 28 0.18 -11.59 1.39
C LEU A 28 -0.53 -12.87 1.80
N LYS A 29 -0.66 -13.86 0.90
CA LYS A 29 -1.43 -15.09 1.10
C LYS A 29 -2.89 -14.82 1.46
N ILE A 30 -3.49 -13.85 0.79
CA ILE A 30 -4.89 -13.46 0.98
C ILE A 30 -5.72 -13.84 -0.25
N ASP A 31 -6.97 -14.22 -0.01
CA ASP A 31 -7.96 -14.49 -1.05
C ASP A 31 -9.14 -13.51 -0.94
N THR A 32 -8.82 -12.21 -0.96
CA THR A 32 -9.84 -11.15 -0.97
C THR A 32 -10.26 -10.84 -2.40
N ALA A 33 -11.55 -10.52 -2.59
CA ALA A 33 -12.06 -10.03 -3.87
C ALA A 33 -11.48 -8.65 -4.22
N ASP A 34 -11.27 -7.80 -3.21
CA ASP A 34 -10.73 -6.44 -3.39
C ASP A 34 -9.42 -6.26 -2.62
N VAL A 35 -8.32 -6.37 -3.37
CA VAL A 35 -6.95 -6.19 -2.85
C VAL A 35 -6.62 -4.72 -2.62
N VAL A 36 -7.18 -3.83 -3.43
CA VAL A 36 -6.90 -2.39 -3.32
C VAL A 36 -7.51 -1.89 -2.02
N GLU A 37 -8.76 -2.25 -1.75
CA GLU A 37 -9.45 -1.87 -0.52
C GLU A 37 -8.77 -2.47 0.71
N TYR A 38 -8.32 -3.72 0.64
CA TYR A 38 -7.50 -4.33 1.70
C TYR A 38 -6.24 -3.49 2.00
N CYS A 39 -5.50 -3.09 0.96
CA CYS A 39 -4.30 -2.27 1.13
C CYS A 39 -4.62 -0.86 1.66
N LYS A 40 -5.68 -0.21 1.18
CA LYS A 40 -6.11 1.10 1.68
C LYS A 40 -6.39 1.06 3.18
N ASN A 41 -7.12 0.04 3.64
CA ASN A 41 -7.42 -0.14 5.07
C ASN A 41 -6.15 -0.33 5.90
N LYS A 42 -5.14 -1.05 5.39
CA LYS A 42 -3.83 -1.19 6.06
C LYS A 42 -3.05 0.14 6.10
N VAL A 43 -3.14 0.96 5.06
CA VAL A 43 -2.52 2.31 5.04
C VAL A 43 -3.24 3.28 6.01
N LEU A 44 -4.56 3.17 6.14
CA LEU A 44 -5.39 3.99 7.02
C LEU A 44 -5.27 3.60 8.50
N ASP A 45 -4.66 2.45 8.82
CA ASP A 45 -4.43 2.03 10.20
C ASP A 45 -3.60 3.08 10.95
N LYS A 46 -4.03 3.40 12.17
CA LYS A 46 -3.36 4.38 13.04
C LYS A 46 -1.91 4.00 13.35
N ASN A 47 -1.61 2.71 13.38
CA ASN A 47 -0.28 2.15 13.61
C ASN A 47 0.55 2.04 12.33
N CYS A 48 -0.01 2.41 11.18
CA CYS A 48 0.74 2.40 9.93
C CYS A 48 1.82 3.49 9.93
N ASN A 49 3.07 3.02 9.86
CA ASN A 49 4.23 3.86 9.64
C ASN A 49 4.35 4.16 8.15
N ILE A 50 4.22 5.44 7.78
CA ILE A 50 4.23 5.90 6.39
C ILE A 50 5.42 6.82 6.19
N TYR A 51 6.28 6.46 5.24
CA TYR A 51 7.43 7.26 4.86
C TYR A 51 7.64 7.22 3.34
N LYS A 52 8.33 8.23 2.82
CA LYS A 52 8.68 8.32 1.41
C LYS A 52 10.17 8.08 1.23
N GLN A 53 10.54 7.28 0.24
CA GLN A 53 11.92 7.14 -0.18
C GLN A 53 11.97 7.17 -1.72
N GLY A 54 12.58 8.24 -2.24
CA GLY A 54 12.59 8.53 -3.68
C GLY A 54 11.17 8.67 -4.24
N LYS A 55 10.87 7.88 -5.28
CA LYS A 55 9.59 7.91 -6.00
C LYS A 55 8.47 7.07 -5.37
N ASN A 56 8.72 6.49 -4.19
CA ASN A 56 7.81 5.53 -3.57
C ASN A 56 7.46 5.92 -2.14
N TRP A 57 6.19 5.72 -1.81
CA TRP A 57 5.70 5.57 -0.45
C TRP A 57 5.91 4.14 0.03
N TYR A 58 6.26 4.02 1.30
CA TYR A 58 6.32 2.77 2.03
C TYR A 58 5.40 2.89 3.23
N CYS A 59 4.51 1.91 3.37
CA CYS A 59 3.53 1.84 4.45
C CYS A 59 3.75 0.50 5.17
N GLU A 60 4.13 0.57 6.44
CA GLU A 60 4.43 -0.60 7.26
C GLU A 60 3.43 -0.67 8.42
N VAL A 61 2.72 -1.79 8.52
CA VAL A 61 1.74 -2.05 9.58
C VAL A 61 1.74 -3.54 9.89
N GLU A 62 1.74 -3.89 11.18
CA GLU A 62 1.92 -5.28 11.63
C GLU A 62 3.21 -5.87 11.03
N ASN A 63 3.09 -6.97 10.28
CA ASN A 63 4.15 -7.61 9.53
C ASN A 63 4.02 -7.38 8.02
N ILE A 64 3.28 -6.36 7.58
CA ILE A 64 3.04 -6.08 6.15
C ILE A 64 3.76 -4.80 5.75
N LYS A 65 4.40 -4.84 4.58
CA LYS A 65 4.95 -3.67 3.89
C LYS A 65 4.29 -3.48 2.54
N ILE A 66 3.73 -2.30 2.33
CA ILE A 66 3.08 -1.86 1.09
C ILE A 66 3.93 -0.77 0.45
N THR A 67 4.28 -0.96 -0.82
CA THR A 67 5.02 0.02 -1.62
C THR A 67 4.08 0.63 -2.65
N ILE A 68 3.93 1.95 -2.64
CA ILE A 68 3.03 2.70 -3.53
C ILE A 68 3.85 3.73 -4.28
N ASN A 69 3.65 3.86 -5.60
CA ASN A 69 4.29 4.94 -6.34
C ASN A 69 3.75 6.30 -5.90
N SER A 70 4.62 7.29 -5.66
CA SER A 70 4.19 8.58 -5.12
C SER A 70 3.53 9.51 -6.12
N TYR A 71 3.67 9.24 -7.42
CA TYR A 71 3.08 10.05 -8.48
C TYR A 71 1.79 9.41 -8.99
N SER A 72 1.85 8.13 -9.37
CA SER A 72 0.70 7.43 -9.95
C SER A 72 -0.22 6.81 -8.89
N TYR A 73 0.16 6.77 -7.61
CA TYR A 73 -0.59 6.08 -6.55
C TYR A 73 -0.81 4.59 -6.82
N THR A 74 -0.04 3.99 -7.73
CA THR A 74 -0.13 2.57 -8.03
C THR A 74 0.54 1.76 -6.91
N ILE A 75 -0.17 0.78 -6.33
CA ILE A 75 0.42 -0.21 -5.43
C ILE A 75 1.38 -1.08 -6.25
N ILE A 76 2.68 -0.88 -6.02
CA ILE A 76 3.75 -1.60 -6.70
C ILE A 76 3.91 -2.98 -6.08
N THR A 77 3.75 -3.15 -4.78
CA THR A 77 3.74 -4.46 -4.14
C THR A 77 3.23 -4.33 -2.72
N ALA A 78 2.73 -5.43 -2.15
CA ALA A 78 2.56 -5.61 -0.73
C ALA A 78 3.04 -7.01 -0.37
N HIS A 79 3.71 -7.18 0.76
CA HIS A 79 4.26 -8.46 1.19
C HIS A 79 4.42 -8.53 2.71
N ILE A 80 4.47 -9.75 3.23
CA ILE A 80 4.80 -10.01 4.62
C ILE A 80 6.32 -9.82 4.82
N VAL A 81 6.70 -8.96 5.75
CA VAL A 81 8.07 -8.75 6.22
C VAL A 81 8.36 -9.77 7.30
N LYS A 82 9.52 -10.44 7.19
CA LYS A 82 10.03 -11.38 8.20
C LYS A 82 10.91 -10.65 9.20
#